data_AF-X1CY08-F1
#
_entry.id   AF-X1CY08-F1
#
_cell.length_a   1.000
_cell.length_b   1.000
_cell.length_c   1.000
_cell.angle_alpha   90.00
_cell.angle_beta   90.00
_cell.angle_gamma   90.00
#
_symmetry.space_group_name_H-M   'P 1'
#
loop_
_entity.id
_entity.type
_entity.pdbx_description
1 polymer ?
#
loop_
_entity_poly.entity_id
_entity_poly.type
_entity_poly.pdbx_seq_one_letter_code
_entity_poly.pdbx_strand_id
1 'polypeptide(L)'
;MFYFLEGAGPFIYKDSNLIRTGLVVSGSDAVAVDLITLNLLKIDLLDSDILLEARNRKLGITNVSEINLKGENLDANKIVVNFSVDKLNEITINNTYLQTGRICSGCFKEAYHLLNFMKTQMAKDLKYIRNQSMLIGENPLEPETVENIIVFGDCAVKTTKNRDFRYIQVPTKDNIIKTVGDKVKKGNSSQKKPIVKEKINKSICELPGCPPDMHTSLNTILKYYGKTQVPNLSFYYALLNQDINKESKKPIKKKGVTGDV
;
A
#
# COMPACT_ATOMS: atom_id res chain seq x y z
N MET A 1 -8.73 -31.08 8.92
CA MET A 1 -8.90 -29.92 9.82
C MET A 1 -8.79 -28.67 8.97
N PHE A 2 -9.82 -27.82 8.94
CA PHE A 2 -9.91 -26.67 8.04
C PHE A 2 -9.50 -25.39 8.76
N TYR A 3 -8.72 -24.56 8.06
CA TYR A 3 -8.20 -23.29 8.54
C TYR A 3 -8.59 -22.17 7.58
N PHE A 4 -8.71 -20.97 8.14
CA PHE A 4 -8.98 -19.75 7.40
C PHE A 4 -7.91 -18.72 7.76
N LEU A 5 -7.41 -17.97 6.78
CA LEU A 5 -6.42 -16.92 7.02
C LEU A 5 -7.13 -15.58 7.01
N GLU A 6 -7.26 -14.98 8.19
CA GLU A 6 -7.93 -13.71 8.40
C GLU A 6 -6.94 -12.53 8.43
N GLY A 7 -7.47 -11.31 8.47
CA GLY A 7 -6.72 -10.06 8.48
C GLY A 7 -6.09 -9.80 7.12
N ALA A 8 -4.76 -9.82 7.07
CA ALA A 8 -4.02 -9.55 5.83
C ALA A 8 -3.89 -10.76 4.88
N GLY A 9 -4.69 -11.81 5.08
CA GLY A 9 -4.76 -12.99 4.22
C GLY A 9 -5.16 -12.68 2.76
N PRO A 10 -4.93 -13.61 1.80
CA PRO A 10 -4.36 -14.96 1.95
C PRO A 10 -2.83 -14.99 2.08
N PHE A 11 -2.18 -13.83 2.14
CA PHE A 11 -0.73 -13.71 2.28
C PHE A 11 -0.33 -13.64 3.75
N ILE A 12 0.92 -13.99 4.06
CA ILE A 12 1.44 -14.00 5.43
C ILE A 12 2.13 -12.66 5.71
N TYR A 13 1.38 -11.75 6.32
CA TYR A 13 1.85 -10.48 6.84
C TYR A 13 1.68 -10.46 8.37
N LYS A 14 2.13 -9.37 9.02
CA LYS A 14 2.05 -9.22 10.48
C LYS A 14 0.65 -9.43 11.04
N ASP A 15 -0.36 -8.96 10.29
CA ASP A 15 -1.76 -8.99 10.71
C ASP A 15 -2.51 -10.19 10.13
N SER A 16 -1.80 -11.12 9.48
CA SER A 16 -2.40 -12.35 8.99
C SER A 16 -2.48 -13.37 10.12
N ASN A 17 -3.69 -13.80 10.46
CA ASN A 17 -3.90 -14.78 11.52
C ASN A 17 -4.54 -16.05 10.96
N LEU A 18 -3.97 -17.19 11.32
CA LEU A 18 -4.54 -18.49 10.96
C LEU A 18 -5.52 -18.91 12.04
N ILE A 19 -6.80 -18.94 11.69
CA ILE A 19 -7.85 -19.41 12.59
C ILE A 19 -8.25 -20.82 12.20
N ARG A 20 -8.46 -21.68 13.21
CA ARG A 20 -9.02 -23.02 13.00
C ARG A 20 -10.53 -22.90 12.99
N THR A 21 -11.14 -23.06 11.83
CA THR A 21 -12.61 -22.98 11.69
C THR A 21 -13.24 -24.35 11.91
N GLY A 22 -12.60 -25.42 11.44
CA GLY A 22 -13.22 -26.75 11.43
C GLY A 22 -14.50 -26.84 10.58
N LEU A 23 -14.80 -25.79 9.82
CA LEU A 23 -16.07 -25.62 9.13
C LEU A 23 -16.08 -26.35 7.79
N VAL A 24 -17.14 -27.12 7.55
CA VAL A 24 -17.46 -27.71 6.26
C VAL A 24 -18.93 -27.45 5.99
N VAL A 25 -19.21 -26.71 4.92
CA VAL A 25 -20.57 -26.55 4.39
C VAL A 25 -20.61 -27.31 3.07
N SER A 26 -21.55 -28.24 2.94
CA SER A 26 -21.73 -29.02 1.73
C SER A 26 -23.21 -29.18 1.41
N GLY A 27 -23.54 -29.19 0.12
CA GLY A 27 -24.91 -29.23 -0.35
C GLY A 27 -24.97 -29.43 -1.85
N SER A 28 -26.17 -29.75 -2.35
CA SER A 28 -26.44 -29.94 -3.78
C SER A 28 -26.74 -28.62 -4.52
N ASP A 29 -26.99 -27.53 -3.79
CA ASP A 29 -27.26 -26.20 -4.32
C ASP A 29 -26.14 -25.25 -3.90
N ALA A 30 -25.42 -24.69 -4.88
CA ALA A 30 -24.27 -23.82 -4.62
C ALA A 30 -24.66 -22.50 -3.95
N VAL A 31 -25.82 -21.93 -4.31
CA VAL A 31 -26.31 -20.66 -3.75
C VAL A 31 -26.71 -20.86 -2.29
N ALA A 32 -27.34 -22.00 -1.97
CA ALA A 32 -27.64 -22.38 -0.61
C ALA A 32 -26.35 -22.56 0.22
N VAL A 33 -25.33 -23.22 -0.33
CA VAL A 33 -24.03 -23.42 0.34
C VAL A 33 -23.36 -22.07 0.65
N ASP A 34 -23.31 -21.16 -0.31
CA ASP A 34 -22.72 -19.83 -0.13
C ASP A 34 -23.50 -19.02 0.90
N LEU A 35 -24.84 -19.03 0.83
CA LEU A 35 -25.70 -18.36 1.79
C LEU A 35 -25.47 -18.84 3.23
N ILE A 36 -25.44 -20.16 3.45
CA ILE A 36 -25.14 -20.73 4.76
C ILE A 36 -23.73 -20.34 5.22
N THR A 37 -22.75 -20.35 4.31
CA THR A 37 -21.38 -19.95 4.61
C THR A 37 -21.30 -18.49 5.06
N LEU A 38 -21.96 -17.56 4.36
CA LEU A 38 -22.01 -16.15 4.78
C LEU A 38 -22.69 -15.97 6.15
N ASN A 39 -23.79 -16.69 6.39
CA ASN A 39 -24.49 -16.63 7.68
C ASN A 39 -23.58 -17.08 8.85
N LEU A 40 -22.83 -18.16 8.65
CA LEU A 40 -21.86 -18.67 9.62
C LEU A 40 -20.69 -17.69 9.86
N LEU A 41 -20.31 -16.93 8.84
CA LEU A 41 -19.28 -15.90 8.90
C LEU A 41 -19.81 -14.53 9.37
N LYS A 42 -21.10 -14.42 9.70
CA LYS A 42 -21.79 -13.18 10.08
C LYS A 42 -21.69 -12.07 9.01
N ILE A 43 -21.65 -12.45 7.74
CA ILE A 43 -21.74 -11.52 6.60
C ILE A 43 -23.21 -11.39 6.21
N ASP A 44 -23.71 -10.16 6.01
CA ASP A 44 -25.07 -9.96 5.51
C ASP A 44 -25.15 -10.40 4.04
N LEU A 45 -26.26 -10.99 3.65
CA LEU A 45 -26.55 -11.32 2.25
C LEU A 45 -26.56 -10.05 1.39
N LEU A 46 -27.00 -8.92 1.97
CA LEU A 46 -26.96 -7.61 1.32
C LEU A 46 -25.53 -7.13 1.01
N ASP A 47 -24.52 -7.68 1.68
CA ASP A 47 -23.12 -7.35 1.43
C ASP A 47 -22.52 -8.16 0.25
N SER A 48 -23.29 -9.07 -0.34
CA SER A 48 -22.86 -9.92 -1.45
C SER A 48 -23.63 -9.61 -2.74
N ASP A 49 -23.01 -8.83 -3.62
CA ASP A 49 -23.55 -8.54 -4.97
C ASP A 49 -23.89 -9.81 -5.76
N ILE A 50 -23.09 -10.87 -5.58
CA ILE A 50 -23.27 -12.15 -6.28
C ILE A 50 -24.55 -12.85 -5.81
N LEU A 51 -24.78 -12.94 -4.49
CA LEU A 51 -25.98 -13.58 -3.96
C LEU A 51 -27.23 -12.73 -4.17
N LEU A 52 -27.09 -11.40 -4.12
CA LEU A 52 -28.16 -10.48 -4.51
C LEU A 52 -28.59 -10.72 -5.96
N GLU A 53 -27.64 -10.84 -6.88
CA GLU A 53 -27.95 -11.11 -8.29
C GLU A 53 -28.54 -12.51 -8.49
N ALA A 54 -28.05 -13.52 -7.76
CA ALA A 54 -28.65 -14.86 -7.78
C ALA A 54 -30.12 -14.82 -7.33
N ARG A 55 -30.43 -14.06 -6.28
CA ARG A 55 -31.82 -13.83 -5.82
C ARG A 55 -32.66 -13.12 -6.86
N ASN A 56 -32.15 -12.05 -7.47
CA ASN A 56 -32.88 -11.32 -8.52
C ASN A 56 -33.22 -12.21 -9.73
N ARG A 57 -32.30 -13.12 -10.07
CA ARG A 57 -32.48 -14.08 -11.16
C ARG A 57 -33.21 -15.36 -10.77
N LYS A 58 -33.61 -15.51 -9.49
CA LYS A 58 -34.21 -16.73 -8.94
C LYS A 58 -33.36 -17.99 -9.18
N LEU A 59 -32.04 -17.84 -9.03
CA LEU A 59 -31.08 -18.93 -9.16
C LEU A 59 -30.84 -19.57 -7.79
N GLY A 60 -31.15 -20.86 -7.68
CA GLY A 60 -30.97 -21.64 -6.46
C GLY A 60 -31.84 -21.18 -5.28
N ILE A 61 -31.57 -21.74 -4.11
CA ILE A 61 -32.26 -21.38 -2.86
C ILE A 61 -31.58 -20.16 -2.23
N THR A 62 -32.30 -19.06 -2.11
CA THR A 62 -31.77 -17.77 -1.61
C THR A 62 -32.34 -17.34 -0.26
N ASN A 63 -33.04 -18.26 0.40
CA ASN A 63 -33.65 -18.04 1.71
C ASN A 63 -33.29 -19.21 2.64
N VAL A 64 -32.76 -18.88 3.81
CA VAL A 64 -32.30 -19.88 4.79
C VAL A 64 -33.44 -20.79 5.25
N SER A 65 -34.67 -20.29 5.37
CA SER A 65 -35.82 -21.09 5.81
C SER A 65 -36.24 -22.18 4.82
N GLU A 66 -35.81 -22.07 3.55
CA GLU A 66 -36.10 -23.04 2.50
C GLU A 66 -35.01 -24.12 2.40
N ILE A 67 -33.92 -23.98 3.16
CA ILE A 67 -32.81 -24.92 3.16
C ILE A 67 -33.06 -25.99 4.23
N ASN A 68 -33.10 -27.26 3.79
CA ASN A 68 -33.12 -28.40 4.69
C ASN A 68 -31.72 -28.61 5.31
N LEU A 69 -31.45 -27.92 6.42
CA LEU A 69 -30.20 -28.01 7.14
C LEU A 69 -30.07 -29.35 7.88
N LYS A 70 -28.99 -30.08 7.60
CA LYS A 70 -28.57 -31.26 8.35
C LYS A 70 -27.24 -31.00 9.02
N GLY A 71 -27.13 -31.39 10.28
CA GLY A 71 -25.90 -31.22 11.07
C GLY A 71 -26.10 -30.24 12.21
N GLU A 72 -25.07 -29.45 12.49
CA GLU A 72 -25.04 -28.58 13.65
C GLU A 72 -25.91 -27.32 13.47
N ASN A 73 -26.32 -26.72 14.59
CA ASN A 73 -27.11 -25.49 14.59
C ASN A 73 -26.24 -24.30 14.12
N LEU A 74 -26.78 -23.47 13.22
CA LEU A 74 -26.06 -22.33 12.65
C LEU A 74 -25.74 -21.24 13.68
N ASP A 75 -26.70 -20.87 14.52
CA ASP A 75 -26.55 -19.78 15.48
C ASP A 75 -25.52 -20.11 16.56
N ALA A 76 -25.42 -21.38 16.96
CA ALA A 76 -24.44 -21.87 17.92
C ALA A 76 -23.00 -21.91 17.37
N ASN A 77 -22.83 -21.91 16.04
CA ASN A 77 -21.55 -22.16 15.36
C ASN A 77 -21.06 -20.99 14.50
N LYS A 78 -21.57 -19.78 14.77
CA LYS A 78 -21.09 -18.58 14.08
C LYS A 78 -19.63 -18.30 14.43
N ILE A 79 -18.82 -18.09 13.42
CA ILE A 79 -17.41 -17.78 13.53
C ILE A 79 -17.23 -16.28 13.39
N VAL A 80 -16.47 -15.67 14.30
CA VAL A 80 -16.04 -14.28 14.15
C VAL A 80 -14.73 -14.29 13.38
N VAL A 81 -14.73 -13.63 12.23
CA VAL A 81 -13.58 -13.54 11.33
C VAL A 81 -13.27 -12.08 11.09
N ASN A 82 -11.99 -11.72 11.21
CA ASN A 82 -11.49 -10.41 10.85
C ASN A 82 -11.18 -10.38 9.36
N PHE A 83 -12.09 -9.92 8.51
CA PHE A 83 -11.83 -9.86 7.07
C PHE A 83 -10.73 -8.85 6.72
N SER A 84 -10.11 -9.03 5.55
CA SER A 84 -9.21 -8.03 4.97
C SER A 84 -9.98 -6.74 4.71
N VAL A 85 -9.30 -5.60 4.86
CA VAL A 85 -9.90 -4.30 4.57
C VAL A 85 -10.34 -4.19 3.11
N ASP A 86 -11.47 -3.52 2.88
CA ASP A 86 -12.03 -3.25 1.55
C ASP A 86 -11.48 -1.95 0.94
N LYS A 87 -10.86 -1.09 1.77
CA LYS A 87 -10.27 0.19 1.40
C LYS A 87 -8.83 0.30 1.85
N LEU A 88 -7.96 0.76 0.96
CA LEU A 88 -6.52 0.89 1.26
C LEU A 88 -6.24 1.89 2.40
N ASN A 89 -7.06 2.93 2.56
CA ASN A 89 -6.88 3.93 3.62
C ASN A 89 -7.08 3.38 5.03
N GLU A 90 -7.67 2.19 5.18
CA GLU A 90 -7.80 1.51 6.47
C GLU A 90 -6.49 0.82 6.90
N ILE A 91 -5.54 0.65 5.96
CA ILE A 91 -4.22 0.11 6.26
C ILE A 91 -3.36 1.21 6.89
N THR A 92 -3.23 1.16 8.21
CA THR A 92 -2.35 2.09 8.93
C THR A 92 -0.88 1.66 8.81
N ILE A 93 -0.04 2.58 8.31
CA ILE A 93 1.41 2.41 8.18
C ILE A 93 2.12 3.55 8.91
N ASN A 94 3.14 3.23 9.70
CA ASN A 94 3.89 4.23 10.46
C ASN A 94 4.50 5.30 9.55
N ASN A 95 4.29 6.57 9.88
CA ASN A 95 4.82 7.74 9.18
C ASN A 95 4.44 7.84 7.69
N THR A 96 3.38 7.15 7.26
CA THR A 96 2.91 7.16 5.87
C THR A 96 1.46 7.65 5.81
N TYR A 97 1.22 8.71 5.05
CA TYR A 97 -0.10 9.24 4.72
C TYR A 97 -0.57 8.63 3.39
N LEU A 98 -1.75 8.02 3.38
CA LEU A 98 -2.33 7.41 2.18
C LEU A 98 -3.35 8.35 1.55
N GLN A 99 -3.18 8.62 0.26
CA GLN A 99 -4.13 9.38 -0.55
C GLN A 99 -4.56 8.52 -1.74
N THR A 100 -5.77 7.99 -1.67
CA THR A 100 -6.31 7.11 -2.71
C THR A 100 -7.29 7.86 -3.60
N GLY A 101 -7.10 7.77 -4.90
CA GLY A 101 -8.08 8.13 -5.91
C GLY A 101 -8.92 6.93 -6.35
N ARG A 102 -9.39 6.91 -7.61
CA ARG A 102 -10.10 5.75 -8.17
C ARG A 102 -9.12 4.65 -8.54
N ILE A 103 -9.38 3.41 -8.13
CA ILE A 103 -8.44 2.29 -8.27
C ILE A 103 -9.16 1.09 -8.89
N CYS A 104 -8.55 0.44 -9.88
CA CYS A 104 -9.04 -0.83 -10.42
C CYS A 104 -8.64 -2.00 -9.52
N SER A 105 -9.34 -3.14 -9.60
CA SER A 105 -9.08 -4.31 -8.75
C SER A 105 -7.62 -4.80 -8.81
N GLY A 106 -6.98 -4.76 -9.99
CA GLY A 106 -5.57 -5.11 -10.15
C GLY A 106 -4.63 -4.19 -9.38
N CYS A 107 -4.79 -2.87 -9.51
CA CYS A 107 -3.99 -1.90 -8.76
C CYS A 107 -4.30 -1.93 -7.27
N PHE A 108 -5.55 -2.20 -6.88
CA PHE A 108 -5.92 -2.36 -5.48
C PHE A 108 -5.16 -3.53 -4.86
N LYS A 109 -5.16 -4.70 -5.52
CA LYS A 109 -4.45 -5.89 -5.06
C LYS A 109 -2.95 -5.61 -4.87
N GLU A 110 -2.26 -5.09 -5.88
CA GLU A 110 -0.81 -4.86 -5.77
C GLU A 110 -0.46 -3.73 -4.78
N ALA A 111 -1.27 -2.69 -4.69
CA ALA A 111 -1.11 -1.67 -3.65
C ALA A 111 -1.32 -2.25 -2.25
N TYR A 112 -2.38 -3.02 -2.04
CA TYR A 112 -2.67 -3.72 -0.79
C TYR A 112 -1.48 -4.58 -0.34
N HIS A 113 -0.86 -5.29 -1.27
CA HIS A 113 0.34 -6.07 -1.02
C HIS A 113 1.53 -5.21 -0.62
N LEU A 114 1.79 -4.13 -1.35
CA LEU A 114 2.93 -3.25 -1.08
C LEU A 114 2.76 -2.59 0.28
N LEU A 115 1.56 -2.12 0.60
CA LEU A 115 1.22 -1.51 1.87
C LEU A 115 1.40 -2.48 3.05
N ASN A 116 0.90 -3.72 2.93
CA ASN A 116 1.11 -4.73 3.98
C ASN A 116 2.57 -5.19 4.09
N PHE A 117 3.29 -5.24 2.98
CA PHE A 117 4.74 -5.48 2.99
C PHE A 117 5.48 -4.35 3.73
N MET A 118 5.16 -3.09 3.42
CA MET A 118 5.73 -1.92 4.11
C MET A 118 5.43 -1.96 5.60
N LYS A 119 4.16 -2.22 5.97
CA LYS A 119 3.70 -2.35 7.36
C LYS A 119 4.42 -3.45 8.12
N THR A 120 4.69 -4.59 7.48
CA THR A 120 5.27 -5.77 8.12
C THR A 120 6.80 -5.72 8.11
N GLN A 121 7.40 -5.59 6.93
CA GLN A 121 8.82 -5.81 6.70
C GLN A 121 9.64 -4.51 6.77
N MET A 122 9.04 -3.38 6.40
CA MET A 122 9.69 -2.07 6.44
C MET A 122 9.38 -1.26 7.71
N ALA A 123 8.68 -1.83 8.69
CA ALA A 123 8.28 -1.11 9.92
C ALA A 123 9.43 -0.37 10.63
N LYS A 124 10.64 -0.97 10.65
CA LYS A 124 11.83 -0.33 11.24
C LYS A 124 12.43 0.74 10.33
N ASP A 125 12.40 0.54 9.02
CA ASP A 125 12.90 1.53 8.04
C ASP A 125 12.03 2.79 8.10
N LEU A 126 10.71 2.60 8.11
CA LEU A 126 9.71 3.67 8.18
C LEU A 126 9.73 4.46 9.49
N LYS A 127 10.35 3.94 10.56
CA LYS A 127 10.58 4.72 11.79
C LYS A 127 11.49 5.93 11.54
N TYR A 128 12.42 5.83 10.59
CA TYR A 128 13.40 6.86 10.28
C TYR A 128 12.98 7.73 9.08
N ILE A 129 12.15 7.19 8.18
CA ILE A 129 11.52 7.95 7.10
C ILE A 129 10.31 8.69 7.68
N ARG A 130 10.46 9.98 7.97
CA ARG A 130 9.39 10.80 8.51
C ARG A 130 8.52 11.36 7.39
N ASN A 131 7.21 11.42 7.66
CA ASN A 131 6.20 12.10 6.87
C ASN A 131 6.25 11.76 5.37
N GLN A 132 6.09 10.48 5.06
CA GLN A 132 5.94 9.97 3.71
C GLN A 132 4.49 10.12 3.25
N SER A 133 4.27 10.51 2.00
CA SER A 133 2.94 10.47 1.38
C SER A 133 2.93 9.42 0.28
N MET A 134 1.87 8.62 0.17
CA MET A 134 1.71 7.65 -0.90
C MET A 134 0.39 7.88 -1.63
N LEU A 135 0.50 8.23 -2.91
CA LEU A 135 -0.59 8.61 -3.79
C LEU A 135 -0.92 7.42 -4.70
N ILE A 136 -2.15 6.92 -4.65
CA ILE A 136 -2.54 5.66 -5.31
C ILE A 136 -3.80 5.87 -6.15
N GLY A 137 -3.77 5.44 -7.41
CA GLY A 137 -4.95 5.48 -8.28
C GLY A 137 -5.11 6.78 -9.08
N GLU A 138 -6.23 6.88 -9.80
CA GLU A 138 -6.57 8.03 -10.63
C GLU A 138 -6.99 9.23 -9.77
N ASN A 139 -6.37 10.38 -10.00
CA ASN A 139 -6.67 11.65 -9.33
C ASN A 139 -6.69 11.54 -7.79
N PRO A 140 -5.62 11.03 -7.14
CA PRO A 140 -5.55 10.96 -5.68
C PRO A 140 -5.56 12.37 -5.08
N LEU A 141 -5.81 12.53 -3.78
CA LEU A 141 -5.69 13.84 -3.14
C LEU A 141 -4.24 14.34 -3.12
N GLU A 142 -4.03 15.62 -2.83
CA GLU A 142 -2.70 16.19 -2.65
C GLU A 142 -1.96 15.50 -1.49
N PRO A 143 -0.63 15.33 -1.58
CA PRO A 143 0.15 14.75 -0.50
C PRO A 143 0.15 15.70 0.72
N GLU A 144 0.20 15.13 1.92
CA GLU A 144 0.32 15.90 3.17
C GLU A 144 1.68 16.60 3.27
N THR A 145 2.68 16.08 2.57
CA THR A 145 4.04 16.59 2.55
C THR A 145 4.59 16.68 1.13
N VAL A 146 5.44 17.68 0.90
CA VAL A 146 6.17 17.85 -0.38
C VAL A 146 7.46 17.02 -0.44
N GLU A 147 7.78 16.27 0.62
CA GLU A 147 8.94 15.39 0.74
C GLU A 147 8.49 13.93 0.82
N ASN A 148 9.34 13.00 0.38
CA ASN A 148 9.09 11.55 0.47
C ASN A 148 7.73 11.14 -0.10
N ILE A 149 7.46 11.50 -1.35
CA ILE A 149 6.21 11.16 -2.03
C ILE A 149 6.43 9.90 -2.86
N ILE A 150 5.58 8.88 -2.67
CA ILE A 150 5.47 7.73 -3.56
C ILE A 150 4.22 7.89 -4.42
N VAL A 151 4.36 7.76 -5.74
CA VAL A 151 3.23 7.78 -6.68
C VAL A 151 3.08 6.39 -7.29
N PHE A 152 1.97 5.71 -6.99
CA PHE A 152 1.74 4.31 -7.35
C PHE A 152 0.76 4.16 -8.52
N GLY A 153 1.25 3.58 -9.61
CA GLY A 153 0.46 3.25 -10.79
C GLY A 153 0.46 4.33 -11.86
N ASP A 154 0.31 3.90 -13.13
CA ASP A 154 0.28 4.79 -14.28
C ASP A 154 -0.82 5.86 -14.19
N CYS A 155 -1.98 5.51 -13.62
CA CYS A 155 -3.08 6.44 -13.43
C CYS A 155 -2.68 7.59 -12.49
N ALA A 156 -2.01 7.28 -11.38
CA ALA A 156 -1.53 8.30 -10.43
C ALA A 156 -0.44 9.15 -11.08
N VAL A 157 0.54 8.53 -11.74
CA VAL A 157 1.64 9.24 -12.43
C VAL A 157 1.09 10.21 -13.48
N LYS A 158 0.15 9.77 -14.33
CA LYS A 158 -0.45 10.60 -15.38
C LYS A 158 -1.28 11.74 -14.82
N THR A 159 -2.19 11.46 -13.90
CA THR A 159 -3.15 12.46 -13.38
C THR A 159 -2.51 13.47 -12.44
N THR A 160 -1.37 13.14 -11.83
CA THR A 160 -0.65 14.07 -10.96
C THR A 160 0.40 14.89 -11.67
N LYS A 161 0.69 14.65 -12.97
CA LYS A 161 1.83 15.22 -13.70
C LYS A 161 1.94 16.75 -13.65
N ASN A 162 0.81 17.44 -13.62
CA ASN A 162 0.73 18.92 -13.65
C ASN A 162 0.38 19.53 -12.29
N ARG A 163 0.57 18.79 -11.19
CA ARG A 163 0.24 19.27 -9.84
C ARG A 163 1.42 19.99 -9.19
N ASP A 164 1.10 20.95 -8.33
CA ASP A 164 2.07 21.87 -7.73
C ASP A 164 3.17 21.15 -6.94
N PHE A 165 2.86 20.07 -6.22
CA PHE A 165 3.85 19.32 -5.43
C PHE A 165 4.99 18.71 -6.27
N ARG A 166 4.83 18.62 -7.60
CA ARG A 166 5.88 18.18 -8.53
C ARG A 166 6.92 19.25 -8.81
N TYR A 167 6.69 20.47 -8.35
CA TYR A 167 7.58 21.61 -8.53
C TYR A 167 7.95 22.22 -7.18
N ILE A 168 9.24 22.54 -7.00
CA ILE A 168 9.75 23.25 -5.83
C ILE A 168 10.26 24.61 -6.25
N GLN A 169 9.96 25.62 -5.43
CA GLN A 169 10.48 26.97 -5.59
C GLN A 169 11.88 27.05 -5.00
N VAL A 170 12.89 27.29 -5.83
CA VAL A 170 14.27 27.46 -5.35
C VAL A 170 14.67 28.92 -5.51
N PRO A 171 15.08 29.62 -4.43
CA PRO A 171 15.63 30.96 -4.54
C PRO A 171 16.90 30.91 -5.39
N THR A 172 16.97 31.74 -6.43
CA THR A 172 18.22 31.92 -7.17
C THR A 172 19.24 32.52 -6.21
N LYS A 173 20.31 31.76 -5.92
CA LYS A 173 21.52 32.35 -5.37
C LYS A 173 22.12 33.20 -6.46
N ASP A 174 21.92 34.52 -6.39
CA ASP A 174 22.77 35.44 -7.13
C ASP A 174 24.20 35.16 -6.67
N ASN A 175 25.03 34.66 -7.60
CA ASN A 175 26.47 34.59 -7.39
C ASN A 175 26.99 36.02 -7.30
N ILE A 176 26.91 36.63 -6.12
CA ILE A 176 27.68 37.82 -5.81
C ILE A 176 29.13 37.35 -5.74
N ILE A 177 29.81 37.36 -6.89
CA ILE A 177 31.27 37.34 -6.94
C ILE A 177 31.68 38.63 -6.23
N LYS A 178 32.03 38.53 -4.95
CA LYS A 178 32.70 39.61 -4.24
C LYS A 178 34.11 39.70 -4.80
N THR A 179 34.28 40.43 -5.89
CA THR A 179 35.59 40.99 -6.26
C THR A 179 36.08 41.83 -5.09
N VAL A 180 37.31 41.60 -4.65
CA VAL A 180 37.96 42.18 -3.44
C VAL A 180 38.21 43.71 -3.58
N GLY A 181 37.53 44.40 -4.51
CA GLY A 181 37.76 45.81 -4.83
C GLY A 181 36.65 46.80 -4.44
N ASP A 182 35.43 46.36 -4.13
CA ASP A 182 34.30 47.29 -3.97
C ASP A 182 34.18 47.86 -2.55
N LYS A 183 35.17 48.67 -2.18
CA LYS A 183 34.99 49.71 -1.17
C LYS A 183 34.31 50.91 -1.81
N VAL A 184 33.16 51.27 -1.24
CA VAL A 184 32.46 52.55 -1.35
C VAL A 184 31.63 52.78 -2.63
N LYS A 185 30.32 52.54 -2.52
CA LYS A 185 29.27 53.51 -2.91
C LYS A 185 27.94 53.12 -2.26
N LYS A 186 27.53 53.89 -1.26
CA LYS A 186 26.15 53.92 -0.74
C LYS A 186 25.26 54.49 -1.85
N GLY A 187 24.47 53.63 -2.47
CA GLY A 187 23.41 54.01 -3.40
C GLY A 187 22.30 52.98 -3.31
N ASN A 188 21.07 53.44 -3.12
CA ASN A 188 19.85 52.66 -2.91
C ASN A 188 19.78 51.43 -3.83
N SER A 189 20.04 50.23 -3.30
CA SER A 189 19.71 49.00 -4.01
C SER A 189 18.24 48.69 -3.73
N SER A 190 17.41 48.97 -4.73
CA SER A 190 16.11 48.33 -4.87
C SER A 190 16.31 46.82 -4.62
N GLN A 191 15.67 46.27 -3.59
CA GLN A 191 15.61 44.84 -3.36
C GLN A 191 14.99 44.20 -4.60
N LYS A 192 15.82 43.71 -5.52
CA LYS A 192 15.35 42.87 -6.63
C LYS A 192 14.66 41.69 -5.97
N LYS A 193 13.35 41.55 -6.20
CA LYS A 193 12.61 40.37 -5.75
C LYS A 193 13.36 39.14 -6.27
N PRO A 194 13.67 38.15 -5.42
CA PRO A 194 14.38 36.96 -5.85
C PRO A 194 13.60 36.30 -6.98
N ILE A 195 14.28 36.03 -8.10
CA ILE A 195 13.67 35.33 -9.23
C ILE A 195 13.52 33.87 -8.80
N VAL A 196 12.32 33.51 -8.35
CA VAL A 196 11.98 32.14 -7.98
C VAL A 196 12.00 31.30 -9.25
N LYS A 197 12.88 30.29 -9.30
CA LYS A 197 12.87 29.28 -10.37
C LYS A 197 12.16 28.04 -9.86
N GLU A 198 11.15 27.60 -10.60
CA GLU A 198 10.55 26.29 -10.41
C GLU A 198 11.52 25.20 -10.88
N LYS A 199 11.72 24.19 -10.04
CA LYS A 199 12.49 22.99 -10.37
C LYS A 199 11.64 21.75 -10.09
N ILE A 200 11.88 20.69 -10.84
CA ILE A 200 11.24 19.39 -10.61
C ILE A 200 11.59 18.89 -9.19
N ASN A 201 10.57 18.49 -8.45
CA ASN A 201 10.71 17.90 -7.14
C ASN A 201 11.34 16.50 -7.25
N LYS A 202 12.55 16.35 -6.71
CA LYS A 202 13.29 15.07 -6.70
C LYS A 202 12.85 14.14 -5.57
N SER A 203 12.03 14.62 -4.64
CA SER A 203 11.49 13.87 -3.51
C SER A 203 10.28 13.01 -3.88
N ILE A 204 10.17 12.63 -5.16
CA ILE A 204 9.06 11.85 -5.71
C ILE A 204 9.63 10.54 -6.27
N CYS A 205 9.11 9.42 -5.77
CA CYS A 205 9.39 8.08 -6.24
C CYS A 205 8.16 7.59 -7.02
N GLU A 206 8.30 7.46 -8.33
CA GLU A 206 7.23 6.94 -9.19
C GLU A 206 7.34 5.42 -9.35
N LEU A 207 6.24 4.72 -9.14
CA LEU A 207 6.10 3.28 -9.31
C LEU A 207 5.12 3.01 -10.47
N PRO A 208 5.58 3.10 -11.73
CA PRO A 208 4.71 2.95 -12.90
C PRO A 208 4.23 1.50 -13.07
N GLY A 209 3.15 1.35 -13.84
CA GLY A 209 2.51 0.08 -14.17
C GLY A 209 0.99 0.08 -13.94
N CYS A 210 0.31 -0.92 -14.51
CA CYS A 210 -1.13 -1.12 -14.37
C CYS A 210 -1.49 -2.62 -14.28
N PRO A 211 -1.30 -3.27 -13.10
CA PRO A 211 -0.72 -2.69 -11.88
C PRO A 211 0.82 -2.64 -11.90
N PRO A 212 1.45 -1.80 -11.05
CA PRO A 212 2.89 -1.85 -10.80
C PRO A 212 3.35 -3.23 -10.35
N ASP A 213 4.43 -3.74 -10.94
CA ASP A 213 5.07 -4.98 -10.52
C ASP A 213 5.72 -4.81 -9.15
N MET A 214 5.46 -5.74 -8.23
CA MET A 214 5.96 -5.68 -6.85
C MET A 214 7.49 -5.66 -6.81
N HIS A 215 8.16 -6.54 -7.56
CA HIS A 215 9.63 -6.65 -7.51
C HIS A 215 10.31 -5.37 -8.00
N THR A 216 9.84 -4.86 -9.14
CA THR A 216 10.29 -3.59 -9.72
C THR A 216 9.99 -2.41 -8.79
N SER A 217 8.84 -2.42 -8.12
CA SER A 217 8.46 -1.40 -7.15
C SER A 217 9.40 -1.38 -5.95
N LEU A 218 9.68 -2.54 -5.35
CA LEU A 218 10.62 -2.67 -4.22
C LEU A 218 12.04 -2.22 -4.61
N ASN A 219 12.52 -2.57 -5.80
CA ASN A 219 13.80 -2.11 -6.31
C ASN A 219 13.85 -0.59 -6.48
N THR A 220 12.76 0.01 -6.99
CA THR A 220 12.65 1.45 -7.20
C THR A 220 12.65 2.20 -5.87
N ILE A 221 11.88 1.73 -4.87
CA ILE A 221 11.89 2.26 -3.51
C ILE A 221 13.29 2.15 -2.88
N LEU A 222 13.95 0.99 -3.06
CA LEU A 222 15.31 0.76 -2.55
C LEU A 222 16.34 1.71 -3.17
N LYS A 223 16.24 1.99 -4.48
CA LYS A 223 17.10 2.96 -5.16
C LYS A 223 16.82 4.39 -4.71
N TYR A 224 15.55 4.72 -4.48
CA TYR A 224 15.11 6.05 -4.06
C TYR A 224 15.64 6.42 -2.67
N TYR A 225 15.44 5.57 -1.67
CA TYR A 225 15.93 5.83 -0.30
C TYR A 225 17.40 5.45 -0.08
N GLY A 226 17.89 4.45 -0.83
CA GLY A 226 19.22 3.89 -0.66
C GLY A 226 19.29 2.87 0.48
N LYS A 227 20.20 1.89 0.34
CA LYS A 227 20.34 0.73 1.25
C LYS A 227 20.57 1.10 2.73
N THR A 228 21.13 2.28 2.98
CA THR A 228 21.41 2.77 4.34
C THR A 228 20.17 3.28 5.06
N GLN A 229 19.22 3.87 4.33
CA GLN A 229 17.97 4.38 4.91
C GLN A 229 16.90 3.28 5.03
N VAL A 230 16.92 2.30 4.13
CA VAL A 230 15.96 1.18 4.11
C VAL A 230 16.66 -0.19 4.20
N PRO A 231 17.41 -0.46 5.30
CA PRO A 231 18.17 -1.69 5.44
C PRO A 231 17.30 -2.96 5.49
N ASN A 232 16.08 -2.90 6.04
CA ASN A 232 15.20 -4.07 5.97
C ASN A 232 14.71 -4.32 4.55
N LEU A 233 14.26 -3.30 3.82
CA LEU A 233 13.90 -3.44 2.40
C LEU A 233 15.06 -4.04 1.61
N SER A 234 16.29 -3.55 1.83
CA SER A 234 17.49 -4.10 1.17
C SER A 234 17.69 -5.58 1.47
N PHE A 235 17.43 -6.01 2.71
CA PHE A 235 17.54 -7.41 3.12
C PHE A 235 16.48 -8.29 2.48
N TYR A 236 15.21 -7.90 2.55
CA TYR A 236 14.10 -8.67 1.95
C TYR A 236 14.17 -8.70 0.43
N TYR A 237 14.56 -7.59 -0.21
CA TYR A 237 14.78 -7.57 -1.65
C TYR A 237 15.92 -8.52 -2.08
N ALA A 238 16.98 -8.62 -1.27
CA ALA A 238 18.04 -9.60 -1.52
C ALA A 238 17.55 -11.05 -1.39
N LEU A 239 16.71 -11.35 -0.39
CA LEU A 239 16.08 -12.67 -0.25
C LEU A 239 15.20 -13.02 -1.46
N LEU A 240 14.32 -12.10 -1.87
CA LEU A 240 13.44 -12.29 -3.03
C LEU A 240 14.24 -12.56 -4.31
N ASN A 241 15.36 -11.87 -4.53
CA ASN A 241 16.22 -12.12 -5.68
C ASN A 241 16.88 -13.51 -5.66
N GLN A 242 17.25 -14.03 -4.48
CA GLN A 242 17.79 -15.39 -4.40
C GLN A 242 16.77 -16.43 -4.82
N ASP A 243 15.51 -16.26 -4.39
CA ASP A 243 14.42 -17.18 -4.74
C ASP A 243 14.07 -17.12 -6.24
N ILE A 244 14.00 -15.90 -6.81
CA ILE A 244 13.70 -15.70 -8.23
C ILE A 244 14.81 -16.27 -9.13
N ASN A 245 16.08 -16.00 -8.79
CA ASN A 245 17.22 -16.40 -9.62
C ASN A 245 17.67 -17.85 -9.39
N LYS A 246 17.05 -18.58 -8.45
CA LYS A 246 17.45 -19.95 -8.03
C LYS A 246 18.94 -20.05 -7.68
N GLU A 247 19.57 -18.96 -7.25
CA GLU A 247 20.98 -18.94 -6.93
C GLU A 247 21.23 -19.75 -5.65
N SER A 248 22.30 -20.55 -5.63
CA SER A 248 22.70 -21.36 -4.47
C SER A 248 22.69 -20.54 -3.17
N LYS A 249 22.02 -21.05 -2.13
CA LYS A 249 21.75 -20.42 -0.82
C LYS A 249 23.03 -19.99 -0.07
N LYS A 250 23.72 -18.95 -0.54
CA LYS A 250 24.72 -18.26 0.29
C LYS A 250 23.96 -17.48 1.37
N PRO A 251 24.29 -17.65 2.66
CA PRO A 251 23.54 -17.03 3.75
C PRO A 251 23.64 -15.49 3.65
N ILE A 252 22.50 -14.84 3.42
CA ILE A 252 22.40 -13.38 3.51
C ILE A 252 22.45 -13.00 5.00
N LYS A 253 23.53 -12.37 5.43
CA LYS A 253 23.62 -11.80 6.78
C LYS A 253 22.94 -10.43 6.80
N LYS A 254 21.99 -10.25 7.72
CA LYS A 254 21.45 -8.93 8.06
C LYS A 254 22.59 -8.11 8.67
N LYS A 255 23.08 -7.08 7.96
CA LYS A 255 24.04 -6.14 8.56
C LYS A 255 23.31 -5.37 9.65
N GLY A 256 23.71 -5.59 10.90
CA GLY A 256 23.21 -4.82 12.04
C GLY A 256 23.58 -3.36 11.88
N VAL A 257 22.62 -2.47 12.11
CA VAL A 257 22.91 -1.06 12.34
C VAL A 257 23.54 -0.99 13.73
N THR A 258 24.86 -0.79 13.78
CA THR A 258 25.58 -0.43 15.00
C THR A 258 25.17 1.00 15.35
N GLY A 259 24.21 1.13 16.27
CA GLY A 259 24.03 2.33 17.06
C GLY A 259 24.61 2.04 18.42
N ASP A 260 25.74 2.68 18.74
CA ASP A 260 26.28 2.70 20.09
C ASP A 260 25.24 3.30 21.06
N VAL A 261 25.22 2.72 22.27
CA VAL A 261 24.37 3.08 23.41
C VAL A 261 24.67 4.50 23.88
#